data_AF-A0A1F5DVG4-F1
#
_entry.id   AF-A0A1F5DVG4-F1
#
_cell.length_a   1.000
_cell.length_b   1.000
_cell.length_c   1.000
_cell.angle_alpha   90.00
_cell.angle_beta   90.00
_cell.angle_gamma   90.00
#
_symmetry.space_group_name_H-M   'P 1'
#
loop_
_entity.id
_entity.type
_entity.pdbx_description
1 polymer ?
#
loop_
_entity_poly.entity_id
_entity_poly.type
_entity_poly.pdbx_seq_one_letter_code
_entity_poly.pdbx_strand_id
1 'polypeptide(L)'
;MKWFVVLVTILVFGLAFWVWFKPKPVATAPLESKIINLGKVEISATPEKVKVGESLVFKLALTTHSVELNYDFTQVIAAGDDRGNSYPAVNWSGGSGGHHLEGEITFDRLKPGARQLKLIFTDIDQKGGELSWEL
;
A
#
# COMPACT_ATOMS: atom_id res chain seq x y z
N MET A 1 66.97 16.18 -24.98
CA MET A 1 65.63 16.08 -24.35
C MET A 1 64.79 15.14 -25.19
N LYS A 2 64.63 13.85 -24.84
CA LYS A 2 63.70 13.30 -23.84
C LYS A 2 62.20 13.49 -24.24
N TRP A 3 61.70 12.43 -24.90
CA TRP A 3 60.32 11.89 -24.97
C TRP A 3 59.28 12.57 -25.89
N PHE A 4 59.03 11.92 -27.04
CA PHE A 4 57.71 11.94 -27.70
C PHE A 4 57.17 10.50 -27.79
N VAL A 5 56.16 10.26 -26.96
CA VAL A 5 54.92 9.51 -27.25
C VAL A 5 55.06 8.03 -27.64
N VAL A 6 55.00 7.17 -26.62
CA VAL A 6 54.46 5.81 -26.74
C VAL A 6 52.93 5.93 -26.71
N LEU A 7 52.30 5.89 -27.88
CA LEU A 7 50.92 5.44 -28.04
C LEU A 7 50.88 3.93 -27.80
N VAL A 8 49.70 3.41 -27.44
CA VAL A 8 49.36 2.00 -27.13
C VAL A 8 49.38 1.69 -25.63
N THR A 9 48.23 1.90 -24.98
CA THR A 9 47.60 0.99 -23.98
C THR A 9 46.32 1.62 -23.40
N ILE A 10 45.34 1.96 -24.25
CA ILE A 10 43.95 2.18 -23.78
C ILE A 10 43.03 1.41 -24.71
N LEU A 11 43.11 0.08 -24.68
CA LEU A 11 42.20 -0.78 -25.44
C LEU A 11 41.86 -2.08 -24.71
N VAL A 12 41.88 -2.07 -23.37
CA VAL A 12 41.40 -3.19 -22.54
C VAL A 12 40.44 -2.75 -21.42
N PHE A 13 40.35 -1.45 -21.09
CA PHE A 13 39.42 -0.95 -20.06
C PHE A 13 38.02 -0.56 -20.59
N GLY A 14 37.68 -0.87 -21.84
CA GLY A 14 36.37 -0.54 -22.43
C GLY A 14 35.27 -1.58 -22.20
N LEU A 15 35.62 -2.82 -21.82
CA LEU A 15 34.66 -3.94 -21.80
C LEU A 15 34.31 -4.47 -20.40
N ALA A 16 35.06 -4.10 -19.36
CA ALA A 16 34.82 -4.56 -17.99
C ALA A 16 33.99 -3.57 -17.14
N PHE A 17 33.67 -2.39 -17.65
CA PHE A 17 32.92 -1.38 -16.88
C PHE A 17 31.40 -1.42 -17.12
N TRP A 18 30.93 -2.15 -18.14
CA TRP A 18 29.51 -2.18 -18.48
C TRP A 18 28.72 -3.26 -17.72
N VAL A 19 29.40 -4.26 -17.14
CA VAL A 19 28.74 -5.39 -16.46
C VAL A 19 28.44 -5.08 -14.98
N TRP A 20 29.03 -4.03 -14.39
CA TRP A 20 28.93 -3.77 -12.95
C TRP A 20 27.86 -2.76 -12.54
N PHE A 21 27.31 -2.00 -13.49
CA PHE A 21 26.19 -1.10 -13.26
C PHE A 21 24.89 -1.65 -13.85
N LYS A 22 24.55 -2.91 -13.53
CA LYS A 22 23.13 -3.27 -13.54
C LYS A 22 22.53 -2.68 -12.27
N PRO A 23 21.71 -1.60 -12.33
CA PRO A 23 21.00 -1.17 -11.13
C PRO A 23 20.25 -2.38 -10.61
N LYS A 24 20.49 -2.75 -9.34
CA LYS A 24 19.63 -3.73 -8.68
C LYS A 24 18.20 -3.23 -8.87
N PRO A 25 17.25 -4.06 -9.35
CA PRO A 25 15.87 -3.63 -9.42
C PRO A 25 15.50 -3.12 -8.03
N VAL A 26 15.18 -1.82 -7.95
CA VAL A 26 14.68 -1.22 -6.71
C VAL A 26 13.35 -1.89 -6.49
N ALA A 27 13.32 -2.90 -5.62
CA ALA A 27 12.06 -3.44 -5.14
C ALA A 27 11.33 -2.28 -4.47
N THR A 28 10.11 -1.98 -4.93
CA THR A 28 9.22 -1.02 -4.28
C THR A 28 9.11 -1.43 -2.81
N ALA A 29 9.48 -0.53 -1.89
CA ALA A 29 9.35 -0.80 -0.47
C ALA A 29 7.87 -1.08 -0.14
N PRO A 30 7.58 -2.03 0.78
CA PRO A 30 6.21 -2.26 1.21
C PRO A 30 5.63 -0.99 1.82
N LEU A 31 4.35 -0.72 1.56
CA LEU A 31 3.65 0.43 2.11
C LEU A 31 3.46 0.26 3.63
N GLU A 32 3.65 1.36 4.37
CA GLU A 32 3.60 1.34 5.84
C GLU A 32 2.18 1.17 6.38
N SER A 33 2.06 0.55 7.56
CA SER A 33 0.81 0.54 8.34
C SER A 33 0.45 1.94 8.85
N LYS A 34 -0.84 2.26 8.89
CA LYS A 34 -1.35 3.52 9.46
C LYS A 34 -2.49 3.27 10.42
N ILE A 35 -2.64 4.15 11.40
CA ILE A 35 -3.66 4.05 12.45
C ILE A 35 -4.61 5.24 12.36
N ILE A 36 -5.90 4.98 12.55
CA ILE A 36 -6.94 6.00 12.73
C ILE A 36 -7.80 5.66 13.94
N ASN A 37 -8.20 6.70 14.68
CA ASN A 37 -9.16 6.59 15.77
C ASN A 37 -10.51 7.15 15.32
N LEU A 38 -11.53 6.31 15.27
CA LEU A 38 -12.90 6.65 14.90
C LEU A 38 -13.79 6.43 16.12
N GLY A 39 -14.04 7.52 16.84
CA GLY A 39 -14.77 7.47 18.11
C GLY A 39 -14.00 6.66 19.14
N LYS A 40 -14.59 5.55 19.58
CA LYS A 40 -14.04 4.59 20.55
C LYS A 40 -13.28 3.42 19.90
N VAL A 41 -13.13 3.41 18.57
CA VAL A 41 -12.49 2.33 17.82
C VAL A 41 -11.16 2.81 17.26
N GLU A 42 -10.08 2.12 17.60
CA GLU A 42 -8.78 2.27 16.95
C GLU A 42 -8.68 1.24 15.82
N ILE A 43 -8.27 1.69 14.64
CA ILE A 43 -8.10 0.85 13.45
C ILE A 43 -6.67 1.01 12.94
N SER A 44 -5.93 -0.09 12.87
CA SER A 44 -4.68 -0.19 12.14
C SER A 44 -4.95 -0.80 10.76
N ALA A 45 -4.44 -0.18 9.70
CA ALA A 45 -4.59 -0.64 8.32
C ALA A 45 -3.22 -0.75 7.63
N THR A 46 -2.98 -1.89 6.99
CA THR A 46 -1.74 -2.19 6.28
C THR A 46 -2.06 -2.63 4.84
N PRO A 47 -1.57 -1.93 3.80
CA PRO A 47 -1.72 -2.42 2.43
C PRO A 47 -0.89 -3.68 2.22
N GLU A 48 -1.52 -4.78 1.79
CA GLU A 48 -0.82 -6.06 1.54
C GLU A 48 -0.65 -6.37 0.06
N LYS A 49 -1.65 -6.02 -0.77
CA LYS A 49 -1.60 -6.20 -2.22
C LYS A 49 -2.07 -4.93 -2.90
N VAL A 50 -1.13 -4.23 -3.53
CA VAL A 50 -1.38 -3.01 -4.31
C VAL A 50 -0.71 -3.17 -5.66
N LYS A 51 -1.47 -3.70 -6.64
CA LYS A 51 -0.99 -3.94 -7.99
C LYS A 51 -2.07 -3.63 -9.01
N VAL A 52 -1.71 -2.85 -10.02
CA VAL A 52 -2.61 -2.46 -11.11
C VAL A 52 -3.21 -3.69 -11.79
N GLY A 53 -4.52 -3.68 -11.99
CA GLY A 53 -5.26 -4.79 -12.62
C GLY A 53 -5.60 -5.95 -11.69
N GLU A 54 -5.13 -5.93 -10.44
CA GLU A 54 -5.44 -6.93 -9.42
C GLU A 54 -6.28 -6.33 -8.30
N SER A 55 -6.95 -7.20 -7.53
CA SER A 55 -7.72 -6.79 -6.34
C SER A 55 -6.81 -6.13 -5.31
N LEU A 56 -7.29 -5.05 -4.71
CA LEU A 56 -6.63 -4.40 -3.58
C LEU A 56 -6.91 -5.20 -2.30
N VAL A 57 -5.90 -5.41 -1.47
CA VAL A 57 -6.05 -6.08 -0.17
C VAL A 57 -5.37 -5.25 0.91
N PHE A 58 -6.12 -5.03 1.99
CA PHE A 58 -5.63 -4.42 3.21
C PHE A 58 -5.86 -5.36 4.39
N LYS A 59 -4.86 -5.51 5.24
CA LYS A 59 -5.02 -6.10 6.56
C LYS A 59 -5.46 -5.03 7.55
N LEU A 60 -6.53 -5.31 8.28
CA LEU A 60 -7.07 -4.44 9.33
C LEU A 60 -6.96 -5.13 10.68
N ALA A 61 -6.62 -4.35 11.71
CA ALA A 61 -6.77 -4.73 13.11
C ALA A 61 -7.58 -3.63 13.81
N LEU A 62 -8.70 -4.02 14.42
CA LEU A 62 -9.63 -3.13 15.11
C LEU A 62 -9.64 -3.47 16.58
N THR A 63 -9.61 -2.45 17.44
CA THR A 63 -9.67 -2.61 18.88
C THR A 63 -10.55 -1.54 19.52
N THR A 64 -11.35 -1.96 20.49
CA THR A 64 -12.19 -1.07 21.29
C THR A 64 -12.43 -1.67 22.69
N HIS A 65 -12.92 -0.86 23.62
CA HIS A 65 -13.25 -1.29 24.98
C HIS A 65 -14.66 -0.86 25.41
N SER A 66 -15.46 -0.30 24.49
CA SER A 66 -16.77 0.26 24.85
C SER A 66 -17.86 0.14 23.80
N VAL A 67 -17.56 -0.35 22.59
CA VAL A 67 -18.56 -0.60 21.54
C VAL A 67 -18.37 -1.99 20.96
N GLU A 68 -19.41 -2.51 20.31
CA GLU A 68 -19.36 -3.80 19.64
C GLU A 68 -18.96 -3.64 18.16
N LEU A 69 -18.09 -4.50 17.66
CA LEU A 69 -17.61 -4.48 16.28
C LEU A 69 -18.48 -5.35 15.35
N ASN A 70 -19.78 -5.08 15.29
CA ASN A 70 -20.77 -5.86 14.53
C ASN A 70 -21.21 -5.20 13.20
N TYR A 71 -20.36 -4.35 12.63
CA TYR A 71 -20.60 -3.70 11.34
C TYR A 71 -20.56 -4.69 10.18
N ASP A 72 -21.28 -4.39 9.10
CA ASP A 72 -20.95 -4.95 7.80
C ASP A 72 -19.79 -4.14 7.19
N PHE A 73 -18.56 -4.60 7.45
CA PHE A 73 -17.34 -3.93 6.99
C PHE A 73 -17.26 -3.74 5.47
N THR A 74 -18.02 -4.51 4.68
CA THR A 74 -18.08 -4.32 3.24
C THR A 74 -18.91 -3.10 2.82
N GLN A 75 -19.78 -2.61 3.72
CA GLN A 75 -20.63 -1.43 3.50
C GLN A 75 -20.04 -0.16 4.11
N VAL A 76 -19.25 -0.29 5.19
CA VAL A 76 -18.69 0.86 5.92
C VAL A 76 -17.25 1.19 5.55
N ILE A 77 -16.61 0.38 4.70
CA ILE A 77 -15.23 0.62 4.22
C ILE A 77 -15.17 0.57 2.70
N ALA A 78 -14.54 1.57 2.10
CA ALA A 78 -14.24 1.62 0.68
C ALA A 78 -12.78 2.00 0.45
N ALA A 79 -12.23 1.67 -0.72
CA ALA A 79 -10.97 2.23 -1.19
C ALA A 79 -11.21 3.28 -2.28
N GLY A 80 -10.27 4.21 -2.45
CA GLY A 80 -10.33 5.23 -3.49
C GLY A 80 -8.94 5.66 -3.96
N ASP A 81 -8.85 6.53 -4.97
CA ASP A 81 -7.57 7.06 -5.46
C ASP A 81 -7.61 8.58 -5.76
N ASP A 82 -6.45 9.14 -6.09
CA ASP A 82 -6.26 10.54 -6.48
C ASP A 82 -6.96 10.93 -7.79
N ARG A 83 -7.49 9.95 -8.54
CA ARG A 83 -8.21 10.16 -9.79
C ARG A 83 -9.73 10.16 -9.61
N GLY A 84 -10.20 10.03 -8.37
CA GLY A 84 -11.63 9.98 -8.04
C GLY A 84 -12.28 8.63 -8.33
N ASN A 85 -11.50 7.56 -8.55
CA ASN A 85 -12.09 6.23 -8.58
C ASN A 85 -12.47 5.79 -7.17
N SER A 86 -13.58 5.04 -7.09
CA SER A 86 -14.02 4.35 -5.88
C SER A 86 -13.97 2.85 -6.14
N TYR A 87 -13.47 2.11 -5.16
CA TYR A 87 -13.32 0.66 -5.16
C TYR A 87 -14.12 0.11 -3.97
N PRO A 88 -15.34 -0.40 -4.19
CA PRO A 88 -16.13 -0.97 -3.10
C PRO A 88 -15.44 -2.22 -2.54
N ALA A 89 -15.67 -2.48 -1.26
CA ALA A 89 -15.22 -3.71 -0.64
C ALA A 89 -16.04 -4.89 -1.15
N VAL A 90 -15.36 -5.99 -1.45
CA VAL A 90 -15.98 -7.24 -1.95
C VAL A 90 -15.99 -8.34 -0.90
N ASN A 91 -15.07 -8.31 0.07
CA ASN A 91 -14.98 -9.33 1.10
C ASN A 91 -14.29 -8.82 2.36
N TRP A 92 -14.72 -9.32 3.51
CA TRP A 92 -14.06 -9.16 4.81
C TRP A 92 -13.85 -10.53 5.46
N SER A 93 -12.62 -10.85 5.87
CA SER A 93 -12.29 -12.16 6.45
C SER A 93 -12.20 -12.19 7.98
N GLY A 94 -12.21 -11.04 8.66
CA GLY A 94 -11.96 -10.96 10.10
C GLY A 94 -13.15 -11.26 11.01
N GLY A 95 -14.27 -11.75 10.46
CA GLY A 95 -15.47 -12.09 11.23
C GLY A 95 -16.26 -10.86 11.70
N SER A 96 -17.07 -11.01 12.74
CA SER A 96 -17.97 -9.96 13.22
C SER A 96 -18.24 -10.10 14.71
N GLY A 97 -18.50 -8.98 15.39
CA GLY A 97 -18.85 -8.91 16.81
C GLY A 97 -17.63 -8.75 17.73
N GLY A 98 -17.87 -8.67 19.04
CA GLY A 98 -16.81 -8.53 20.03
C GLY A 98 -16.11 -7.17 20.00
N HIS A 99 -14.89 -7.11 20.58
CA HIS A 99 -14.16 -5.86 20.82
C HIS A 99 -12.77 -5.81 20.16
N HIS A 100 -12.33 -6.93 19.58
CA HIS A 100 -11.10 -7.02 18.80
C HIS A 100 -11.37 -7.85 17.55
N LEU A 101 -11.05 -7.31 16.39
CA LEU A 101 -11.14 -8.03 15.12
C LEU A 101 -9.85 -7.84 14.33
N GLU A 102 -9.42 -8.88 13.63
CA GLU A 102 -8.28 -8.84 12.72
C GLU A 102 -8.64 -9.63 11.47
N GLY A 103 -8.36 -9.08 10.30
CA GLY A 103 -8.65 -9.73 9.04
C GLY A 103 -8.23 -8.92 7.83
N GLU A 104 -8.50 -9.49 6.66
CA GLU A 104 -8.26 -8.86 5.36
C GLU A 104 -9.58 -8.31 4.83
N ILE A 105 -9.55 -7.07 4.37
CA ILE A 105 -10.58 -6.49 3.53
C ILE A 105 -10.07 -6.43 2.08
N THR A 106 -10.86 -6.97 1.17
CA THR A 106 -10.55 -7.02 -0.26
C THR A 106 -11.47 -6.07 -1.01
N PHE A 107 -10.93 -5.35 -1.99
CA PHE A 107 -11.68 -4.45 -2.86
C PHE A 107 -11.57 -4.88 -4.33
N ASP A 108 -12.34 -4.20 -5.17
CA ASP A 108 -12.22 -4.28 -6.62
C ASP A 108 -10.81 -3.95 -7.13
N ARG A 109 -10.59 -4.24 -8.42
CA ARG A 109 -9.28 -4.13 -9.07
C ARG A 109 -8.80 -2.68 -9.17
N LEU A 110 -7.54 -2.46 -8.80
CA LEU A 110 -6.89 -1.15 -8.94
C LEU A 110 -6.79 -0.74 -10.41
N LYS A 111 -7.31 0.44 -10.75
CA LYS A 111 -7.19 1.00 -12.10
C LYS A 111 -5.79 1.57 -12.32
N PRO A 112 -5.28 1.56 -13.57
CA PRO A 112 -3.97 2.12 -13.87
C PRO A 112 -3.90 3.62 -13.58
N GLY A 113 -2.71 4.10 -13.23
CA GLY A 113 -2.39 5.53 -13.15
C GLY A 113 -2.72 6.21 -11.82
N ALA A 114 -3.21 5.47 -10.81
CA ALA A 114 -3.28 5.97 -9.45
C ALA A 114 -1.87 6.28 -8.91
N ARG A 115 -1.74 7.40 -8.21
CA ARG A 115 -0.51 7.81 -7.48
C ARG A 115 -0.72 7.82 -5.98
N GLN A 116 -1.98 7.93 -5.56
CA GLN A 116 -2.36 7.82 -4.16
C GLN A 116 -3.50 6.83 -4.03
N LEU A 117 -3.42 6.00 -2.98
CA LEU A 117 -4.50 5.12 -2.55
C LEU A 117 -5.09 5.65 -1.25
N LYS A 118 -6.41 5.56 -1.12
CA LYS A 118 -7.15 5.93 0.09
C LYS A 118 -7.95 4.75 0.61
N LEU A 119 -8.04 4.63 1.92
CA LEU A 119 -8.95 3.75 2.62
C LEU A 119 -9.92 4.62 3.43
N ILE A 120 -11.20 4.53 3.10
CA ILE A 120 -12.26 5.42 3.56
C ILE A 120 -13.19 4.63 4.48
N PHE A 121 -13.44 5.17 5.67
CA PHE A 121 -14.32 4.58 6.68
C PHE A 121 -15.54 5.48 6.87
N THR A 122 -16.72 4.87 6.90
CA THR A 122 -18.00 5.58 7.08
C THR A 122 -18.78 4.92 8.22
N ASP A 123 -19.28 5.71 9.15
CA ASP A 123 -20.17 5.24 10.22
C ASP A 123 -19.58 4.15 11.13
N ILE A 124 -18.28 4.23 11.41
CA ILE A 124 -17.65 3.46 12.50
C ILE A 124 -17.79 4.28 13.78
N ASP A 125 -18.58 3.77 14.74
CA ASP A 125 -18.93 4.50 15.97
C ASP A 125 -19.44 5.93 15.67
N GLN A 126 -20.32 6.07 14.67
CA GLN A 126 -20.87 7.36 14.20
C GLN A 126 -19.81 8.36 13.70
N LYS A 127 -18.61 7.89 13.37
CA LYS A 127 -17.51 8.67 12.79
C LYS A 127 -17.14 8.14 11.42
N GLY A 128 -16.51 9.01 10.64
CA GLY A 128 -15.85 8.65 9.38
C GLY A 128 -14.45 9.25 9.33
N GLY A 129 -13.65 8.74 8.42
CA GLY A 129 -12.27 9.20 8.22
C GLY A 129 -11.60 8.49 7.06
N GLU A 130 -10.38 8.91 6.73
CA GLU A 130 -9.59 8.30 5.67
C GLU A 130 -8.12 8.14 6.07
N LEU A 131 -7.49 7.11 5.51
CA LEU A 131 -6.06 6.89 5.49
C LEU A 131 -5.58 6.92 4.04
N SER A 132 -4.40 7.50 3.78
CA SER A 132 -3.88 7.68 2.42
C SER A 132 -2.43 7.20 2.29
N TRP A 133 -2.05 6.61 1.16
CA TRP A 133 -0.69 6.13 0.84
C TRP A 133 -0.29 6.60 -0.55
N GLU A 134 0.98 7.00 -0.71
CA GLU A 134 1.58 7.26 -2.02
C GLU A 134 2.04 5.93 -2.65
N LEU A 135 1.90 5.80 -3.98
CA LEU A 135 2.23 4.60 -4.76
C LEU A 135 3.53 4.73 -5.55
#